data_AF-A0A4R1GGS1-F1
#
_entry.id   AF-A0A4R1GGS1-F1
#
_cell.length_a   1.000
_cell.length_b   1.000
_cell.length_c   1.000
_cell.angle_alpha   90.00
_cell.angle_beta   90.00
_cell.angle_gamma   90.00
#
_symmetry.space_group_name_H-M   'P 1'
#
loop_
_entity.id
_entity.type
_entity.pdbx_description
1 polymer ?
#
loop_
_entity_poly.entity_id
_entity_poly.type
_entity_poly.pdbx_seq_one_letter_code
_entity_poly.pdbx_strand_id
1 'polypeptide(L)'
;MLGNVNKWQKFVIKRFIKWPKKDISVRKSLSGITTELSCERKRTELDLDVKLPMAEDMGEAKNTKALFFVHIPKTAGTSFRKAAEEYFSFESVCYDYSLDSAETSDLVRKFIYEEKDYLGLNTALSETEILFISGHVPAKKYVHLLGASQLVTFLRDPVQRVLSEYNHFLRHKNYEGDLPSFYRKPQFINRHSKMLHGLPIEALGFIGLTEDYDVSLSQLNALFGTAFQRRKLNQGREAKDKAYEVPDDQLKEMQELNAVDIALYQKVVELYKQRYALFVKGLPYVHGTIQQLNSKVIKGWAWYAQGERAVTIEVLVDDKKVADLVANDLCPGLLHLSPPRNGYIGFHYRFSKPLGAGVNVSVRVSETEQVLGQQEVVVV
;
A
#
# COMPACT_ATOMS: atom_id res chain seq x y z
N MET A 1 -38.93 12.75 11.98
CA MET A 1 -38.49 11.38 12.32
C MET A 1 -37.32 11.03 11.43
N LEU A 2 -36.15 10.88 12.06
CA LEU A 2 -34.85 10.56 11.45
C LEU A 2 -34.81 9.06 11.12
N GLY A 3 -34.58 8.71 9.85
CA GLY A 3 -34.52 7.33 9.37
C GLY A 3 -33.19 7.00 8.71
N ASN A 4 -32.30 6.36 9.49
CA ASN A 4 -31.19 5.48 9.12
C ASN A 4 -30.22 5.90 8.00
N VAL A 5 -29.16 6.60 8.41
CA VAL A 5 -27.87 6.65 7.71
C VAL A 5 -27.08 5.35 7.98
N ASN A 6 -26.88 4.56 6.92
CA ASN A 6 -25.84 3.55 6.67
C ASN A 6 -25.10 2.96 7.89
N LYS A 7 -25.62 1.82 8.39
CA LYS A 7 -24.92 0.96 9.36
C LYS A 7 -23.67 0.30 8.76
N TRP A 8 -23.68 -0.10 7.48
CA TRP A 8 -22.61 -0.91 6.84
C TRP A 8 -21.38 -0.14 6.35
N GLN A 9 -21.53 1.05 5.74
CA GLN A 9 -20.38 1.92 5.43
C GLN A 9 -19.60 2.32 6.69
N LYS A 10 -20.31 2.49 7.82
CA LYS A 10 -19.68 2.66 9.15
C LYS A 10 -19.18 1.35 9.76
N PHE A 11 -19.69 0.18 9.33
CA PHE A 11 -19.34 -1.12 9.90
C PHE A 11 -17.98 -1.63 9.40
N VAL A 12 -17.67 -1.50 8.10
CA VAL A 12 -16.38 -1.97 7.54
C VAL A 12 -15.23 -1.09 8.06
N ILE A 13 -15.41 0.24 8.08
CA ILE A 13 -14.42 1.18 8.63
C ILE A 13 -14.19 0.93 10.14
N LYS A 14 -15.25 0.73 10.94
CA LYS A 14 -15.12 0.49 12.39
C LYS A 14 -14.63 -0.92 12.76
N ARG A 15 -14.79 -1.92 11.88
CA ARG A 15 -14.44 -3.31 12.17
C ARG A 15 -12.98 -3.63 11.83
N PHE A 16 -12.37 -2.95 10.85
CA PHE A 16 -10.99 -3.20 10.44
C PHE A 16 -9.98 -2.13 10.89
N ILE A 17 -10.43 -0.91 11.20
CA ILE A 17 -9.58 0.18 11.70
C ILE A 17 -10.20 0.73 12.99
N LYS A 18 -9.90 0.07 14.12
CA LYS A 18 -10.07 0.66 15.45
C LYS A 18 -8.85 1.50 15.76
N TRP A 19 -9.01 2.82 15.67
CA TRP A 19 -8.03 3.79 16.15
C TRP A 19 -7.95 3.69 17.68
N PRO A 20 -6.75 3.65 18.30
CA PRO A 20 -6.64 3.82 19.73
C PRO A 20 -7.13 5.23 20.09
N LYS A 21 -8.29 5.32 20.74
CA LYS A 21 -8.64 6.52 21.49
C LYS A 21 -7.70 6.59 22.68
N LYS A 22 -6.79 7.56 22.70
CA LYS A 22 -6.13 7.96 23.94
C LYS A 22 -6.36 9.43 24.22
N ASP A 23 -6.80 9.63 25.45
CA ASP A 23 -7.04 10.87 26.15
C ASP A 23 -5.90 11.87 26.00
N ILE A 24 -6.16 12.94 25.26
CA ILE A 24 -5.40 14.18 25.40
C ILE A 24 -6.15 15.01 26.44
N SER A 25 -5.80 14.83 27.70
CA SER A 25 -6.29 15.71 28.77
C SER A 25 -5.54 17.04 28.70
N VAL A 26 -6.23 18.08 28.21
CA VAL A 26 -5.74 19.46 28.30
C VAL A 26 -6.25 20.03 29.63
N ARG A 27 -5.39 20.08 30.65
CA ARG A 27 -5.62 20.94 31.82
C ARG A 27 -5.50 22.40 31.34
N LYS A 28 -6.62 23.11 31.26
CA LYS A 28 -6.62 24.58 31.27
C LYS A 28 -7.11 25.07 32.63
N SER A 29 -6.25 25.80 33.30
CA SER A 29 -6.53 26.57 34.51
C SER A 29 -7.29 27.85 34.18
N LEU A 30 -8.20 28.18 35.09
CA LEU A 30 -8.72 29.50 35.49
C LEU A 30 -9.89 30.15 34.72
N SER A 31 -10.98 30.22 35.51
CA SER A 31 -11.90 31.32 35.78
C SER A 31 -12.96 31.75 34.75
N GLY A 32 -14.23 31.56 35.13
CA GLY A 32 -15.27 32.58 34.94
C GLY A 32 -16.53 32.18 34.17
N ILE A 33 -17.58 31.80 34.92
CA ILE A 33 -18.99 32.24 34.77
C ILE A 33 -19.88 31.64 33.64
N THR A 34 -20.83 30.81 34.12
CA THR A 34 -22.26 30.57 33.80
C THR A 34 -22.79 30.22 32.39
N THR A 35 -23.34 29.00 32.33
CA THR A 35 -24.62 28.53 31.74
C THR A 35 -25.21 29.20 30.49
N GLU A 36 -25.37 28.42 29.41
CA GLU A 36 -26.69 27.99 28.91
C GLU A 36 -26.54 26.85 27.87
N LEU A 37 -27.41 25.83 28.00
CA LEU A 37 -27.53 24.69 27.10
C LEU A 37 -28.36 25.10 25.86
N SER A 38 -27.81 24.97 24.66
CA SER A 38 -28.62 24.77 23.46
C SER A 38 -27.96 23.78 22.50
N CYS A 39 -28.78 22.88 21.98
CA CYS A 39 -28.42 21.74 21.18
C CYS A 39 -28.28 22.18 19.71
N GLU A 40 -27.05 22.45 19.26
CA GLU A 40 -26.74 22.58 17.84
C GLU A 40 -25.62 21.61 17.44
N ARG A 41 -25.96 20.69 16.54
CA ARG A 41 -24.99 19.80 15.88
C ARG A 41 -24.13 20.62 14.93
N LYS A 42 -23.05 21.23 15.44
CA LYS A 42 -21.95 21.69 14.59
C LYS A 42 -21.18 20.48 14.07
N ARG A 43 -21.26 20.26 12.75
CA ARG A 43 -20.26 19.50 11.99
C ARG A 43 -18.93 20.23 12.18
N THR A 44 -18.06 19.70 13.02
CA THR A 44 -16.67 20.15 13.05
C THR A 44 -16.00 19.59 11.79
N GLU A 45 -15.75 20.47 10.81
CA GLU A 45 -14.57 20.35 9.95
C GLU A 45 -13.37 20.16 10.89
N LEU A 46 -12.81 18.95 10.91
CA LEU A 46 -11.47 18.77 11.43
C LEU A 46 -10.54 19.31 10.35
N ASP A 47 -10.25 20.60 10.42
CA ASP A 47 -8.97 21.11 9.93
C ASP A 47 -7.89 20.43 10.78
N LEU A 48 -7.35 19.34 10.22
CA LEU A 48 -6.14 18.70 10.72
C LEU A 48 -4.97 19.65 10.39
N ASP A 49 -4.80 20.67 11.23
CA ASP A 49 -3.53 21.39 11.38
C ASP A 49 -2.50 20.45 12.05
N VAL A 50 -2.18 19.35 11.37
CA VAL A 50 -0.94 18.62 11.62
C VAL A 50 0.13 19.46 10.96
N LYS A 51 0.99 20.09 11.77
CA LYS A 51 2.27 20.61 11.29
C LYS A 51 3.04 19.43 10.70
N LEU A 52 2.89 19.23 9.39
CA LEU A 52 3.69 18.30 8.61
C LEU A 52 5.14 18.74 8.80
N PRO A 53 6.06 17.85 9.22
CA PRO A 53 7.46 18.21 9.27
C PRO A 53 7.88 18.60 7.86
N MET A 54 8.26 19.87 7.69
CA MET A 54 8.98 20.31 6.50
C MET A 54 10.27 19.49 6.45
N ALA A 55 10.50 18.85 5.30
CA ALA A 55 11.71 18.10 5.05
C ALA A 55 12.90 19.08 4.99
N GLU A 56 13.52 19.36 6.13
CA GLU A 56 14.78 20.08 6.19
C GLU A 56 15.93 19.07 6.24
N ASP A 57 16.76 19.14 5.20
CA ASP A 57 18.13 18.67 5.09
C ASP A 57 18.38 17.15 5.26
N MET A 58 17.91 16.38 4.27
CA MET A 58 18.49 15.07 3.95
C MET A 58 19.14 15.16 2.57
N GLY A 59 20.47 15.09 2.53
CA GLY A 59 21.26 15.18 1.31
C GLY A 59 20.66 14.38 0.16
N GLU A 60 20.31 15.08 -0.93
CA GLU A 60 19.63 14.53 -2.11
C GLU A 60 20.51 13.52 -2.85
N ALA A 61 20.36 12.24 -2.54
CA ALA A 61 20.48 11.23 -3.58
C ALA A 61 19.19 11.28 -4.40
N LYS A 62 19.18 12.08 -5.49
CA LYS A 62 18.07 12.06 -6.45
C LYS A 62 17.91 10.62 -6.95
N ASN A 63 16.83 9.98 -6.54
CA ASN A 63 16.46 8.68 -7.05
C ASN A 63 16.05 8.84 -8.52
N THR A 64 16.84 8.29 -9.43
CA THR A 64 16.73 8.54 -10.88
C THR A 64 15.69 7.67 -11.57
N LYS A 65 15.06 6.73 -10.85
CA LYS A 65 14.11 5.77 -11.44
C LYS A 65 12.68 6.30 -11.38
N ALA A 66 11.93 6.08 -12.47
CA ALA A 66 10.51 6.41 -12.54
C ALA A 66 9.68 5.64 -11.50
N LEU A 67 8.65 6.30 -10.95
CA LEU A 67 7.63 5.64 -10.15
C LEU A 67 6.81 4.69 -11.00
N PHE A 68 6.62 3.46 -10.53
CA PHE A 68 5.79 2.48 -11.20
C PHE A 68 4.46 2.32 -10.47
N PHE A 69 3.39 2.87 -11.04
CA PHE A 69 2.04 2.71 -10.51
C PHE A 69 1.32 1.51 -11.14
N VAL A 70 1.24 0.42 -10.38
CA VAL A 70 0.43 -0.75 -10.73
C VAL A 70 -1.04 -0.39 -10.55
N HIS A 71 -1.70 -0.02 -11.65
CA HIS A 71 -3.08 0.44 -11.64
C HIS A 71 -4.03 -0.75 -11.60
N ILE A 72 -4.46 -1.12 -10.40
CA ILE A 72 -5.50 -2.14 -10.23
C ILE A 72 -6.87 -1.50 -10.47
N PRO A 73 -7.73 -2.07 -11.32
CA PRO A 73 -9.05 -1.51 -11.55
C PRO A 73 -9.87 -1.35 -10.27
N LYS A 74 -10.52 -0.18 -10.17
CA LYS A 74 -11.49 0.18 -9.12
C LYS A 74 -10.90 0.45 -7.74
N THR A 75 -9.60 0.74 -7.64
CA THR A 75 -8.91 1.11 -6.40
C THR A 75 -8.44 2.58 -6.41
N ALA A 76 -9.33 3.51 -6.79
CA ALA A 76 -9.02 4.94 -6.97
C ALA A 76 -7.91 5.30 -7.98
N GLY A 77 -7.42 4.33 -8.77
CA GLY A 77 -6.29 4.54 -9.67
C GLY A 77 -6.49 5.58 -10.78
N THR A 78 -7.72 5.82 -11.26
CA THR A 78 -7.98 6.91 -12.21
C THR A 78 -7.73 8.30 -11.59
N SER A 79 -8.07 8.48 -10.32
CA SER A 79 -7.82 9.76 -9.63
C SER A 79 -6.33 9.97 -9.42
N PHE A 80 -5.61 8.93 -8.98
CA PHE A 80 -4.17 9.00 -8.77
C PHE A 80 -3.39 9.21 -10.08
N ARG A 81 -3.76 8.48 -11.15
CA ARG A 81 -3.17 8.65 -12.48
C ARG A 81 -3.24 10.10 -12.97
N LYS A 82 -4.41 10.74 -12.84
CA LYS A 82 -4.60 12.15 -13.22
C LYS A 82 -3.80 13.11 -12.35
N ALA A 83 -3.76 12.85 -11.04
CA ALA A 83 -2.92 13.64 -10.14
C ALA A 83 -1.43 13.53 -10.52
N ALA A 84 -0.98 12.36 -11.00
CA ALA A 84 0.37 12.17 -11.50
C ALA A 84 0.64 12.91 -12.82
N GLU A 85 -0.30 12.87 -13.79
CA GLU A 85 -0.21 13.67 -15.03
C GLU A 85 -0.11 15.17 -14.76
N GLU A 86 -0.89 15.68 -13.80
CA GLU A 86 -0.85 17.10 -13.42
C GLU A 86 0.45 17.50 -12.74
N TYR A 87 1.02 16.60 -11.94
CA TYR A 87 2.23 16.88 -11.18
C TYR A 87 3.50 16.76 -12.03
N PHE A 88 3.62 15.70 -12.83
CA PHE A 88 4.82 15.43 -13.62
C PHE A 88 4.82 16.07 -15.01
N SER A 89 3.67 16.56 -15.49
CA SER A 89 3.37 16.80 -16.91
C SER A 89 3.00 15.52 -17.68
N PHE A 90 2.36 15.72 -18.82
CA PHE A 90 1.97 14.63 -19.71
C PHE A 90 3.18 14.00 -20.39
N GLU A 91 4.23 14.78 -20.73
CA GLU A 91 5.42 14.25 -21.40
C GLU A 91 6.27 13.35 -20.51
N SER A 92 6.29 13.58 -19.19
CA SER A 92 7.05 12.77 -18.22
C SER A 92 6.29 11.53 -17.71
N VAL A 93 5.17 11.18 -18.34
CA VAL A 93 4.30 10.06 -17.96
C VAL A 93 4.18 9.05 -19.10
N CYS A 94 4.37 7.77 -18.76
CA CYS A 94 4.29 6.65 -19.70
C CYS A 94 3.20 5.65 -19.31
N TYR A 95 2.55 5.04 -20.31
CA TYR A 95 1.40 4.16 -20.10
C TYR A 95 1.51 2.81 -20.81
N ASP A 96 0.97 1.79 -20.14
CA ASP A 96 0.94 0.40 -20.61
C ASP A 96 -0.41 -0.27 -20.32
N TYR A 97 -1.33 -0.20 -21.29
CA TYR A 97 -2.69 -0.76 -21.16
C TYR A 97 -2.97 -1.96 -22.06
N SER A 98 -1.98 -2.40 -22.85
CA SER A 98 -1.96 -3.46 -23.89
C SER A 98 -1.54 -2.91 -25.25
N LEU A 99 -1.10 -3.80 -26.15
CA LEU A 99 -0.70 -3.42 -27.52
C LEU A 99 -1.82 -2.71 -28.27
N ASP A 100 -3.07 -3.12 -28.12
CA ASP A 100 -4.19 -2.56 -28.88
C ASP A 100 -4.83 -1.32 -28.23
N SER A 101 -4.43 -0.97 -27.00
CA SER A 101 -4.98 0.20 -26.28
C SER A 101 -4.37 1.48 -26.84
N ALA A 102 -5.18 2.44 -27.29
CA ALA A 102 -4.68 3.74 -27.78
C ALA A 102 -3.90 4.52 -26.71
N GLU A 103 -4.18 4.25 -25.44
CA GLU A 103 -3.51 4.86 -24.28
C GLU A 103 -2.08 4.36 -24.06
N THR A 104 -1.67 3.25 -24.67
CA THR A 104 -0.30 2.73 -24.52
C THR A 104 0.69 3.63 -25.26
N SER A 105 1.71 4.11 -24.54
CA SER A 105 2.73 5.03 -25.05
C SER A 105 3.63 4.37 -26.10
N ASP A 106 4.12 5.16 -27.05
CA ASP A 106 4.95 4.69 -28.17
C ASP A 106 6.25 4.02 -27.71
N LEU A 107 6.89 4.54 -26.65
CA LEU A 107 8.06 3.91 -26.04
C LEU A 107 7.75 2.47 -25.59
N VAL A 108 6.60 2.25 -24.96
CA VAL A 108 6.17 0.91 -24.53
C VAL A 108 5.84 0.03 -25.72
N ARG A 109 5.15 0.54 -26.75
CA ARG A 109 4.88 -0.22 -27.99
C ARG A 109 6.17 -0.74 -28.61
N LYS A 110 7.11 0.17 -28.86
CA LYS A 110 8.39 -0.13 -29.46
C LYS A 110 9.19 -1.12 -28.62
N PHE A 111 9.55 -0.75 -27.40
CA PHE A 111 10.51 -1.54 -26.64
C PHE A 111 9.90 -2.81 -26.05
N ILE A 112 8.64 -2.81 -25.62
CA ILE A 112 8.05 -3.96 -24.92
C ILE A 112 7.29 -4.89 -25.85
N TYR A 113 6.53 -4.36 -26.80
CA TYR A 113 5.66 -5.17 -27.64
C TYR A 113 6.31 -5.56 -28.97
N GLU A 114 7.05 -4.67 -29.61
CA GLU A 114 7.72 -4.93 -30.90
C GLU A 114 9.10 -5.57 -30.70
N GLU A 115 9.99 -4.91 -29.96
CA GLU A 115 11.39 -5.32 -29.82
C GLU A 115 11.63 -6.33 -28.68
N LYS A 116 10.75 -6.33 -27.67
CA LYS A 116 10.90 -7.11 -26.42
C LYS A 116 12.18 -6.79 -25.64
N ASP A 117 12.68 -5.57 -25.79
CA ASP A 117 13.86 -5.04 -25.12
C ASP A 117 13.49 -4.21 -23.88
N TYR A 118 13.38 -4.90 -22.73
CA TYR A 118 13.09 -4.28 -21.44
C TYR A 118 14.21 -3.35 -20.96
N LEU A 119 15.48 -3.63 -21.30
CA LEU A 119 16.59 -2.78 -20.92
C LEU A 119 16.63 -1.52 -21.80
N GLY A 120 16.34 -1.66 -23.09
CA GLY A 120 16.12 -0.54 -24.01
C GLY A 120 15.03 0.40 -23.52
N LEU A 121 13.90 -0.13 -23.01
CA LEU A 121 12.89 0.70 -22.35
C LEU A 121 13.51 1.45 -21.15
N ASN A 122 14.23 0.78 -20.26
CA ASN A 122 14.79 1.42 -19.07
C ASN A 122 15.76 2.57 -19.40
N THR A 123 16.59 2.39 -20.43
CA THR A 123 17.45 3.44 -20.96
C THR A 123 16.61 4.59 -21.52
N ALA A 124 15.63 4.29 -22.38
CA ALA A 124 14.78 5.30 -23.00
C ALA A 124 13.98 6.11 -21.97
N LEU A 125 13.43 5.46 -20.92
CA LEU A 125 12.74 6.16 -19.83
C LEU A 125 13.64 7.18 -19.14
N SER A 126 14.93 6.86 -18.98
CA SER A 126 15.91 7.76 -18.35
C SER A 126 16.29 8.91 -19.28
N GLU A 127 16.51 8.63 -20.57
CA GLU A 127 16.89 9.63 -21.58
C GLU A 127 15.76 10.60 -21.93
N THR A 128 14.50 10.15 -21.80
CA THR A 128 13.30 10.96 -22.08
C THR A 128 12.69 11.58 -20.82
N GLU A 129 13.39 11.52 -19.70
CA GLU A 129 12.95 12.09 -18.41
C GLU A 129 11.53 11.64 -17.99
N ILE A 130 11.20 10.37 -18.25
CA ILE A 130 9.97 9.78 -17.73
C ILE A 130 10.12 9.56 -16.23
N LEU A 131 9.21 10.14 -15.46
CA LEU A 131 9.21 10.08 -14.00
C LEU A 131 8.11 9.15 -13.46
N PHE A 132 7.18 8.73 -14.31
CA PHE A 132 6.05 7.89 -13.91
C PHE A 132 5.62 6.95 -15.03
N ILE A 133 5.44 5.67 -14.70
CA ILE A 133 4.85 4.66 -15.57
C ILE A 133 3.65 4.02 -14.91
N SER A 134 2.56 3.81 -15.66
CA SER A 134 1.35 3.19 -15.12
C SER A 134 0.59 2.34 -16.13
N GLY A 135 -0.15 1.36 -15.64
CA GLY A 135 -0.94 0.51 -16.52
C GLY A 135 -1.69 -0.59 -15.80
N HIS A 136 -2.57 -1.26 -16.55
CA HIS A 136 -3.26 -2.47 -16.10
C HIS A 136 -2.38 -3.71 -16.32
N VAL A 137 -1.15 -3.67 -15.81
CA VAL A 137 -0.16 -4.73 -15.97
C VAL A 137 0.31 -5.30 -14.63
N PRO A 138 0.71 -6.58 -14.58
CA PRO A 138 1.25 -7.18 -13.37
C PRO A 138 2.51 -6.46 -12.90
N ALA A 139 2.65 -6.32 -11.59
CA ALA A 139 3.78 -5.70 -10.92
C ALA A 139 5.14 -6.29 -11.35
N LYS A 140 5.20 -7.60 -11.58
CA LYS A 140 6.42 -8.27 -12.06
C LYS A 140 6.94 -7.76 -13.42
N LYS A 141 6.09 -7.10 -14.23
CA LYS A 141 6.44 -6.67 -15.59
C LYS A 141 7.60 -5.66 -15.59
N TYR A 142 7.65 -4.75 -14.62
CA TYR A 142 8.65 -3.69 -14.57
C TYR A 142 9.44 -3.61 -13.26
N VAL A 143 9.11 -4.41 -12.24
CA VAL A 143 9.79 -4.39 -10.93
C VAL A 143 11.30 -4.62 -11.03
N HIS A 144 11.77 -5.43 -11.98
CA HIS A 144 13.18 -5.74 -12.14
C HIS A 144 13.98 -4.58 -12.75
N LEU A 145 13.31 -3.66 -13.46
CA LEU A 145 13.90 -2.45 -14.02
C LEU A 145 13.85 -1.32 -12.99
N LEU A 146 12.65 -1.01 -12.52
CA LEU A 146 12.36 0.19 -11.72
C LEU A 146 12.59 -0.03 -10.23
N GLY A 147 12.59 -1.29 -9.78
CA GLY A 147 12.78 -1.66 -8.39
C GLY A 147 11.48 -1.66 -7.58
N ALA A 148 11.42 -2.56 -6.59
CA ALA A 148 10.27 -2.69 -5.72
C ALA A 148 10.00 -1.42 -4.89
N SER A 149 11.05 -0.66 -4.54
CA SER A 149 10.94 0.62 -3.83
C SER A 149 10.23 1.72 -4.63
N GLN A 150 10.21 1.63 -5.97
CA GLN A 150 9.48 2.57 -6.84
C GLN A 150 8.06 2.11 -7.14
N LEU A 151 7.68 0.91 -6.68
CA LEU A 151 6.38 0.36 -6.97
C LEU A 151 5.33 0.94 -6.02
N VAL A 152 4.33 1.57 -6.61
CA VAL A 152 3.19 2.17 -5.94
C VAL A 152 1.91 1.46 -6.37
N THR A 153 1.01 1.20 -5.45
CA THR A 153 -0.35 0.78 -5.79
C THR A 153 -1.37 1.22 -4.73
N PHE A 154 -2.65 1.09 -5.06
CA PHE A 154 -3.75 1.26 -4.12
C PHE A 154 -4.60 0.00 -4.12
N LEU A 155 -4.97 -0.48 -2.94
CA LEU A 155 -5.93 -1.56 -2.77
C LEU A 155 -7.27 -1.02 -2.29
N ARG A 156 -8.28 -1.88 -2.34
CA ARG A 156 -9.62 -1.67 -1.80
C ARG A 156 -10.09 -2.97 -1.17
N ASP A 157 -11.05 -2.92 -0.25
CA ASP A 157 -11.75 -4.13 0.19
C ASP A 157 -12.15 -4.99 -1.02
N PRO A 158 -11.78 -6.29 -1.08
CA PRO A 158 -11.95 -7.11 -2.27
C PRO A 158 -13.40 -7.23 -2.75
N VAL A 159 -14.37 -7.30 -1.83
CA VAL A 159 -15.79 -7.36 -2.18
C VAL A 159 -16.25 -6.01 -2.73
N GLN A 160 -15.90 -4.91 -2.07
CA GLN A 160 -16.24 -3.57 -2.54
C GLN A 160 -15.59 -3.25 -3.90
N ARG A 161 -14.40 -3.80 -4.17
CA ARG A 161 -13.72 -3.70 -5.46
C ARG A 161 -14.53 -4.39 -6.56
N VAL A 162 -15.01 -5.62 -6.32
CA VAL A 162 -15.87 -6.36 -7.26
C VAL A 162 -17.17 -5.62 -7.55
N LEU A 163 -17.87 -5.16 -6.51
CA LEU A 163 -19.12 -4.40 -6.65
C LEU A 163 -18.93 -3.09 -7.43
N SER A 164 -17.84 -2.38 -7.15
CA SER A 164 -17.45 -1.17 -7.89
C SER A 164 -17.16 -1.45 -9.37
N GLU A 165 -16.58 -2.62 -9.67
CA GLU A 165 -16.30 -3.05 -11.04
C GLU A 165 -17.59 -3.41 -11.78
N TYR A 166 -18.48 -4.19 -11.16
CA TYR A 166 -19.79 -4.51 -11.72
C TYR A 166 -20.58 -3.25 -12.07
N ASN A 167 -20.72 -2.31 -11.13
CA ASN A 167 -21.40 -1.04 -11.36
C ASN A 167 -20.75 -0.19 -12.46
N HIS A 168 -19.43 -0.29 -12.64
CA HIS A 168 -18.74 0.37 -13.74
C HIS A 168 -19.07 -0.27 -15.09
N PHE A 169 -19.15 -1.60 -15.14
CA PHE A 169 -19.52 -2.34 -16.36
C PHE A 169 -20.96 -2.06 -16.79
N LEU A 170 -21.90 -2.02 -15.84
CA LEU A 170 -23.29 -1.62 -16.11
C LEU A 170 -23.38 -0.22 -16.74
N ARG A 171 -22.60 0.74 -16.20
CA ARG A 171 -22.67 2.14 -16.62
C ARG A 171 -21.93 2.48 -17.91
N HIS A 172 -20.81 1.81 -18.19
CA HIS A 172 -19.86 2.26 -19.20
C HIS A 172 -19.45 1.18 -20.20
N LYS A 173 -19.83 -0.08 -19.97
CA LYS A 173 -19.44 -1.22 -20.82
C LYS A 173 -20.65 -2.00 -21.34
N ASN A 174 -21.86 -1.43 -21.24
CA ASN A 174 -23.12 -2.03 -21.68
C ASN A 174 -23.28 -3.49 -21.22
N TYR A 175 -22.90 -3.79 -19.98
CA TYR A 175 -23.09 -5.12 -19.42
C TYR A 175 -24.55 -5.30 -19.01
N GLU A 176 -25.17 -6.39 -19.47
CA GLU A 176 -26.60 -6.69 -19.21
C GLU A 176 -26.81 -7.86 -18.23
N GLY A 177 -25.74 -8.54 -17.82
CA GLY A 177 -25.84 -9.67 -16.90
C GLY A 177 -26.00 -9.27 -15.44
N ASP A 178 -26.38 -10.23 -14.60
CA ASP A 178 -26.53 -10.03 -13.16
C ASP A 178 -25.20 -10.06 -12.39
N LEU A 179 -25.26 -9.69 -11.10
CA LEU A 179 -24.10 -9.63 -10.23
C LEU A 179 -23.44 -11.01 -10.04
N PRO A 180 -24.16 -12.12 -9.79
CA PRO A 180 -23.57 -13.46 -9.71
C PRO A 180 -22.82 -13.90 -10.98
N SER A 181 -23.42 -13.69 -12.15
CA SER A 181 -22.78 -13.99 -13.43
C SER A 181 -21.54 -13.13 -13.67
N PHE A 182 -21.48 -11.94 -13.07
CA PHE A 182 -20.31 -11.08 -13.11
C PHE A 182 -19.19 -11.60 -12.21
N TYR A 183 -19.40 -11.67 -10.89
CA TYR A 183 -18.30 -11.94 -9.94
C TYR A 183 -17.73 -13.35 -10.05
N ARG A 184 -18.46 -14.32 -10.62
CA ARG A 184 -17.97 -15.68 -10.88
C ARG A 184 -16.96 -15.77 -12.03
N LYS A 185 -16.82 -14.72 -12.84
CA LYS A 185 -15.87 -14.73 -13.96
C LYS A 185 -14.42 -14.70 -13.43
N PRO A 186 -13.53 -15.59 -13.92
CA PRO A 186 -12.17 -15.71 -13.39
C PRO A 186 -11.38 -14.39 -13.34
N GLN A 187 -11.56 -13.48 -14.29
CA GLN A 187 -10.84 -12.19 -14.33
C GLN A 187 -11.20 -11.21 -13.19
N PHE A 188 -12.33 -11.41 -12.50
CA PHE A 188 -12.77 -10.56 -11.40
C PHE A 188 -12.47 -11.16 -10.02
N ILE A 189 -12.01 -12.41 -9.98
CA ILE A 189 -11.65 -13.14 -8.77
C ILE A 189 -10.16 -12.93 -8.45
N ASN A 190 -9.86 -12.63 -7.18
CA ASN A 190 -8.50 -12.48 -6.63
C ASN A 190 -7.60 -11.54 -7.45
N ARG A 191 -8.14 -10.38 -7.84
CA ARG A 191 -7.49 -9.46 -8.77
C ARG A 191 -6.26 -8.78 -8.17
N HIS A 192 -6.27 -8.44 -6.88
CA HIS A 192 -5.10 -7.84 -6.23
C HIS A 192 -3.92 -8.82 -6.27
N SER A 193 -4.16 -10.06 -5.86
CA SER A 193 -3.16 -11.14 -5.82
C SER A 193 -2.61 -11.47 -7.19
N LYS A 194 -3.46 -11.45 -8.23
CA LYS A 194 -3.01 -11.64 -9.63
C LYS A 194 -2.09 -10.52 -10.11
N MET A 195 -2.43 -9.27 -9.79
CA MET A 195 -1.64 -8.10 -10.19
C MET A 195 -0.31 -8.00 -9.42
N LEU A 196 -0.28 -8.45 -8.17
CA LEU A 196 0.90 -8.39 -7.29
C LEU A 196 1.64 -9.72 -7.16
N HIS A 197 1.26 -10.72 -7.95
CA HIS A 197 1.82 -12.07 -7.87
C HIS A 197 3.35 -12.07 -8.00
N GLY A 198 4.00 -12.87 -7.16
CA GLY A 198 5.45 -13.09 -7.18
C GLY A 198 6.25 -12.03 -6.44
N LEU A 199 5.58 -11.12 -5.72
CA LEU A 199 6.22 -10.07 -4.93
C LEU A 199 5.88 -10.21 -3.45
N PRO A 200 6.87 -10.08 -2.54
CA PRO A 200 6.58 -9.84 -1.14
C PRO A 200 5.99 -8.44 -1.00
N ILE A 201 4.77 -8.33 -0.48
CA ILE A 201 4.09 -7.03 -0.37
C ILE A 201 4.84 -6.05 0.53
N GLU A 202 5.62 -6.54 1.49
CA GLU A 202 6.47 -5.75 2.36
C GLU A 202 7.54 -4.97 1.59
N ALA A 203 7.93 -5.44 0.39
CA ALA A 203 8.95 -4.82 -0.45
C ALA A 203 8.42 -3.69 -1.33
N LEU A 204 7.11 -3.60 -1.53
CA LEU A 204 6.52 -2.57 -2.38
C LEU A 204 6.72 -1.20 -1.74
N GLY A 205 7.24 -0.26 -2.52
CA GLY A 205 7.53 1.11 -2.11
C GLY A 205 6.35 1.74 -1.38
N PHE A 206 5.15 1.66 -1.97
CA PHE A 206 3.94 2.15 -1.33
C PHE A 206 2.70 1.34 -1.70
N ILE A 207 1.86 1.07 -0.69
CA ILE A 207 0.52 0.50 -0.87
C ILE A 207 -0.47 1.37 -0.09
N GLY A 208 -1.33 2.09 -0.81
CA GLY A 208 -2.41 2.90 -0.23
C GLY A 208 -3.73 2.14 -0.12
N LEU A 209 -4.66 2.68 0.66
CA LEU A 209 -6.02 2.16 0.79
C LEU A 209 -7.01 3.14 0.14
N THR A 210 -7.92 2.61 -0.67
CA THR A 210 -8.98 3.40 -1.31
C THR A 210 -9.93 3.99 -0.27
N GLU A 211 -10.17 3.25 0.82
CA GLU A 211 -11.00 3.65 1.95
C GLU A 211 -10.41 4.83 2.73
N ASP A 212 -9.09 5.02 2.66
CA ASP A 212 -8.35 6.08 3.35
C ASP A 212 -7.44 6.84 2.36
N TYR A 213 -8.02 7.22 1.21
CA TYR A 213 -7.28 7.73 0.07
C TYR A 213 -6.52 9.02 0.37
N ASP A 214 -7.14 9.97 1.09
CA ASP A 214 -6.53 11.28 1.37
C ASP A 214 -5.29 11.14 2.28
N VAL A 215 -5.38 10.27 3.30
CA VAL A 215 -4.23 9.94 4.17
C VAL A 215 -3.17 9.17 3.39
N SER A 216 -3.59 8.20 2.57
CA SER A 216 -2.67 7.44 1.71
C SER A 216 -1.89 8.35 0.76
N LEU A 217 -2.56 9.32 0.14
CA LEU A 217 -1.92 10.28 -0.77
C LEU A 217 -0.92 11.16 -0.02
N SER A 218 -1.24 11.58 1.20
CA SER A 218 -0.34 12.38 2.04
C SER A 218 0.93 11.62 2.42
N GLN A 219 0.81 10.34 2.79
CA GLN A 219 1.95 9.48 3.09
C GLN A 219 2.82 9.23 1.85
N LEU A 220 2.21 9.03 0.69
CA LEU A 220 2.89 8.85 -0.58
C LEU A 220 3.66 10.11 -0.98
N ASN A 221 3.03 11.29 -0.87
CA ASN A 221 3.66 12.59 -1.12
C ASN A 221 4.91 12.77 -0.26
N ALA A 222 4.80 12.51 1.05
CA ALA A 222 5.95 12.60 1.96
C ALA A 222 7.06 11.58 1.62
N LEU A 223 6.70 10.35 1.26
CA LEU A 223 7.67 9.30 0.95
C LEU A 223 8.47 9.59 -0.33
N PHE A 224 7.84 10.14 -1.35
CA PHE A 224 8.48 10.37 -2.66
C PHE A 224 8.87 11.82 -2.91
N GLY A 225 8.68 12.72 -1.93
CA GLY A 225 8.94 14.15 -2.11
C GLY A 225 8.05 14.77 -3.21
N THR A 226 6.81 14.30 -3.32
CA THR A 226 5.84 14.73 -4.35
C THR A 226 4.72 15.56 -3.75
N ALA A 227 3.93 16.24 -4.59
CA ALA A 227 2.80 17.07 -4.16
C ALA A 227 1.53 16.77 -4.97
N PHE A 228 1.23 15.48 -5.17
CA PHE A 228 0.02 15.06 -5.88
C PHE A 228 -1.23 15.62 -5.19
N GLN A 229 -2.05 16.31 -5.98
CA GLN A 229 -3.24 16.98 -5.48
C GLN A 229 -4.43 16.04 -5.49
N ARG A 230 -5.26 16.14 -4.45
CA ARG A 230 -6.57 15.48 -4.45
C ARG A 230 -7.44 16.12 -5.52
N ARG A 231 -7.71 15.39 -6.59
CA ARG A 231 -8.83 15.73 -7.46
C ARG A 231 -10.14 15.38 -6.76
N LYS A 232 -10.99 16.38 -6.52
CA LYS A 232 -12.44 16.20 -6.29
C LYS A 232 -13.14 15.76 -7.57
N LEU A 233 -12.61 14.75 -8.26
CA LEU A 233 -13.37 14.07 -9.30
C LEU A 233 -14.48 13.32 -8.54
N ASN A 234 -15.72 13.80 -8.71
CA ASN A 234 -16.98 13.15 -8.34
C ASN A 234 -17.69 13.55 -7.03
N GLN A 235 -17.70 14.84 -6.65
CA GLN A 235 -18.70 15.31 -5.67
C GLN A 235 -20.15 15.28 -6.18
N GLY A 236 -20.39 15.02 -7.48
CA GLY A 236 -21.73 14.80 -8.04
C GLY A 236 -22.26 13.34 -7.97
N ARG A 237 -21.53 12.40 -7.34
CA ARG A 237 -21.87 10.96 -7.34
C ARG A 237 -22.74 10.50 -6.16
N GLU A 238 -23.02 11.35 -5.17
CA GLU A 238 -23.75 10.92 -3.96
C GLU A 238 -25.26 10.65 -4.17
N ALA A 239 -25.83 10.85 -5.36
CA ALA A 239 -27.29 10.82 -5.54
C ALA A 239 -27.87 9.68 -6.41
N LYS A 240 -27.08 8.78 -7.02
CA LYS A 240 -27.64 7.76 -7.96
C LYS A 240 -27.02 6.36 -7.95
N ASP A 241 -26.15 6.00 -7.00
CA ASP A 241 -25.91 4.58 -6.74
C ASP A 241 -27.14 4.08 -5.96
N LYS A 242 -28.13 3.49 -6.66
CA LYS A 242 -29.14 2.65 -5.99
C LYS A 242 -28.35 1.68 -5.11
N ALA A 243 -28.52 1.75 -3.80
CA ALA A 243 -27.93 0.80 -2.88
C ALA A 243 -28.50 -0.57 -3.24
N TYR A 244 -27.79 -1.30 -4.09
CA TYR A 244 -28.06 -2.70 -4.33
C TYR A 244 -27.74 -3.40 -3.01
N GLU A 245 -28.78 -3.78 -2.27
CA GLU A 245 -28.62 -4.63 -1.10
C GLU A 245 -28.19 -6.00 -1.62
N VAL A 246 -26.90 -6.29 -1.47
CA VAL A 246 -26.33 -7.59 -1.83
C VAL A 246 -26.85 -8.61 -0.82
N PRO A 247 -27.55 -9.67 -1.27
CA PRO A 247 -27.96 -10.77 -0.41
C PRO A 247 -26.77 -11.41 0.33
N ASP A 248 -27.00 -11.90 1.56
CA ASP A 248 -25.94 -12.45 2.41
C ASP A 248 -25.24 -13.68 1.80
N ASP A 249 -25.97 -14.49 1.03
CA ASP A 249 -25.43 -15.64 0.30
C ASP A 249 -24.46 -15.22 -0.82
N GLN A 250 -24.81 -14.19 -1.60
CA GLN A 250 -23.94 -13.61 -2.62
C GLN A 250 -22.70 -12.95 -2.01
N LEU A 251 -22.87 -12.27 -0.86
CA LEU A 251 -21.76 -11.70 -0.11
C LEU A 251 -20.78 -12.78 0.33
N LYS A 252 -21.28 -13.87 0.91
CA LYS A 252 -20.47 -15.00 1.35
C LYS A 252 -19.74 -15.65 0.16
N GLU A 253 -20.42 -15.86 -0.96
CA GLU A 253 -19.81 -16.43 -2.16
C GLU A 253 -18.69 -15.53 -2.71
N MET A 254 -18.90 -14.21 -2.77
CA MET A 254 -17.85 -13.27 -3.18
C MET A 254 -16.64 -13.32 -2.24
N GLN A 255 -16.85 -13.49 -0.93
CA GLN A 255 -15.77 -13.64 0.03
C GLN A 255 -14.99 -14.94 -0.19
N GLU A 256 -15.68 -16.05 -0.42
CA GLU A 256 -15.06 -17.36 -0.69
C GLU A 256 -14.23 -17.31 -1.98
N LEU A 257 -14.79 -16.77 -3.05
CA LEU A 257 -14.08 -16.61 -4.32
C LEU A 257 -12.84 -15.71 -4.16
N ASN A 258 -12.94 -14.64 -3.37
CA ASN A 258 -11.86 -13.66 -3.16
C ASN A 258 -11.05 -13.88 -1.88
N ALA A 259 -11.04 -15.11 -1.33
CA ALA A 259 -10.39 -15.38 -0.05
C ALA A 259 -8.89 -15.05 -0.03
N VAL A 260 -8.19 -15.25 -1.15
CA VAL A 260 -6.75 -14.92 -1.28
C VAL A 260 -6.54 -13.41 -1.19
N ASP A 261 -7.35 -12.63 -1.92
CA ASP A 261 -7.32 -11.16 -1.84
C ASP A 261 -7.74 -10.62 -0.48
N ILE A 262 -8.65 -11.30 0.24
CA ILE A 262 -9.05 -10.92 1.59
C ILE A 262 -7.87 -11.08 2.55
N ALA A 263 -7.18 -12.21 2.51
CA ALA A 263 -5.98 -12.43 3.32
C ALA A 263 -4.87 -11.41 2.98
N LEU A 264 -4.65 -11.16 1.68
CA LEU A 264 -3.71 -10.14 1.20
C LEU A 264 -4.07 -8.74 1.72
N TYR A 265 -5.34 -8.34 1.58
CA TYR A 265 -5.82 -7.03 2.01
C TYR A 265 -5.68 -6.84 3.51
N GLN A 266 -5.98 -7.87 4.32
CA GLN A 266 -5.76 -7.83 5.77
C GLN A 266 -4.29 -7.58 6.12
N LYS A 267 -3.36 -8.29 5.44
CA LYS A 267 -1.92 -8.08 5.62
C LYS A 267 -1.51 -6.66 5.25
N VAL A 268 -2.03 -6.13 4.14
CA VAL A 268 -1.79 -4.73 3.72
C VAL A 268 -2.33 -3.73 4.72
N VAL A 269 -3.51 -3.97 5.31
CA VAL A 269 -4.08 -3.09 6.34
C VAL A 269 -3.17 -3.02 7.57
N GLU A 270 -2.55 -4.12 7.99
CA GLU A 270 -1.59 -4.10 9.10
C GLU A 270 -0.30 -3.34 8.74
N LEU A 271 0.24 -3.56 7.54
CA LEU A 271 1.39 -2.77 7.04
C LEU A 271 1.06 -1.27 6.95
N TYR A 272 -0.15 -0.94 6.48
CA TYR A 272 -0.65 0.42 6.39
C TYR A 272 -0.72 1.10 7.76
N LYS A 273 -1.26 0.40 8.78
CA LYS A 273 -1.32 0.89 10.16
C LYS A 273 0.07 1.17 10.74
N GLN A 274 1.02 0.24 10.54
CA GLN A 274 2.41 0.44 10.98
C GLN A 274 3.03 1.67 10.31
N ARG A 275 2.89 1.78 8.99
CA ARG A 275 3.39 2.92 8.22
C ARG A 275 2.76 4.23 8.66
N TYR A 276 1.46 4.26 8.92
CA TYR A 276 0.75 5.43 9.42
C TYR A 276 1.25 5.84 10.82
N ALA A 277 1.43 4.88 11.73
CA ALA A 277 1.92 5.15 13.07
C ALA A 277 3.34 5.75 13.06
N LEU A 278 4.21 5.30 12.16
CA LEU A 278 5.56 5.86 11.97
C LEU A 278 5.51 7.24 11.31
N PHE A 279 4.68 7.39 10.28
CA PHE A 279 4.47 8.66 9.57
C PHE A 279 4.03 9.79 10.52
N VAL A 280 3.03 9.53 11.38
CA VAL A 280 2.56 10.52 12.36
C VAL A 280 3.65 10.92 13.37
N LYS A 281 4.61 10.03 13.64
CA LYS A 281 5.76 10.29 14.51
C LYS A 281 6.96 10.91 13.78
N GLY A 282 6.90 11.07 12.45
CA GLY A 282 8.04 11.49 11.64
C GLY A 282 9.20 10.49 11.61
N LEU A 283 8.91 9.19 11.88
CA LEU A 283 9.93 8.13 11.90
C LEU A 283 10.02 7.44 10.53
N PRO A 284 11.23 6.98 10.12
CA PRO A 284 11.41 6.31 8.85
C PRO A 284 10.71 4.93 8.84
N TYR A 285 10.15 4.56 7.68
CA TYR A 285 9.60 3.22 7.45
C TYR A 285 10.69 2.27 6.94
N VAL A 286 10.67 1.03 7.42
CA VAL A 286 11.52 -0.07 6.93
C VAL A 286 10.67 -1.09 6.19
N HIS A 287 11.07 -1.41 4.97
CA HIS A 287 10.60 -2.60 4.27
C HIS A 287 11.35 -3.81 4.81
N GLY A 288 10.65 -4.85 5.25
CA GLY A 288 11.31 -6.03 5.79
C GLY A 288 10.35 -7.11 6.21
N THR A 289 10.86 -8.34 6.31
CA THR A 289 10.11 -9.47 6.89
C THR A 289 11.05 -10.58 7.33
N ILE A 290 10.53 -11.49 8.15
CA ILE A 290 11.17 -12.77 8.48
C ILE A 290 10.88 -13.73 7.33
N GLN A 291 11.92 -14.15 6.60
CA GLN A 291 11.78 -15.11 5.50
C GLN A 291 11.75 -16.56 5.99
N GLN A 292 12.53 -16.86 7.02
CA GLN A 292 12.67 -18.22 7.53
C GLN A 292 12.92 -18.17 9.04
N LEU A 293 12.17 -19.01 9.77
CA LEU A 293 12.38 -19.29 11.17
C LEU A 293 12.36 -20.81 11.39
N ASN A 294 13.36 -21.33 12.10
CA ASN A 294 13.35 -22.67 12.68
C ASN A 294 13.99 -22.63 14.07
N SER A 295 14.08 -23.78 14.75
CA SER A 295 14.62 -23.85 16.12
C SER A 295 16.06 -23.35 16.26
N LYS A 296 16.87 -23.34 15.18
CA LYS A 296 18.29 -22.99 15.24
C LYS A 296 18.62 -21.63 14.61
N VAL A 297 17.82 -21.17 13.65
CA VAL A 297 18.16 -20.03 12.80
C VAL A 297 16.93 -19.21 12.46
N ILE A 298 17.12 -17.89 12.46
CA ILE A 298 16.23 -16.91 11.84
C ILE A 298 16.96 -16.21 10.68
N LYS A 299 16.24 -16.00 9.57
CA LYS A 299 16.70 -15.22 8.41
C LYS A 299 15.60 -14.30 7.92
N GLY A 300 16.00 -13.14 7.41
CA GLY A 300 15.09 -12.21 6.77
C GLY A 300 15.86 -11.11 6.05
N TRP A 301 15.15 -10.04 5.72
CA TRP A 301 15.72 -8.87 5.06
C TRP A 301 15.05 -7.61 5.56
N ALA A 302 15.76 -6.49 5.45
CA ALA A 302 15.28 -5.17 5.81
C ALA A 302 16.01 -4.06 5.02
N TRP A 303 15.28 -3.04 4.56
CA TRP A 303 15.84 -1.79 4.04
C TRP A 303 14.95 -0.60 4.36
N TYR A 304 15.53 0.59 4.51
CA TYR A 304 14.75 1.82 4.70
C TYR A 304 14.02 2.22 3.42
N ALA A 305 12.79 2.72 3.54
CA ALA A 305 12.01 3.23 2.41
C ALA A 305 12.71 4.38 1.66
N GLN A 306 13.58 5.10 2.37
CA GLN A 306 14.43 6.18 1.84
C GLN A 306 15.87 6.00 2.33
N GLY A 307 16.83 6.25 1.43
CA GLY A 307 18.26 6.19 1.71
C GLY A 307 18.89 4.79 1.59
N GLU A 308 20.23 4.77 1.68
CA GLU A 308 21.07 3.58 1.40
C GLU A 308 21.75 3.01 2.66
N ARG A 309 21.40 3.52 3.85
CA ARG A 309 21.99 3.05 5.10
C ARG A 309 21.49 1.64 5.47
N ALA A 310 22.34 0.87 6.14
CA ALA A 310 21.94 -0.43 6.66
C ALA A 310 20.94 -0.30 7.80
N VAL A 311 19.98 -1.23 7.86
CA VAL A 311 19.00 -1.29 8.95
C VAL A 311 19.61 -2.06 10.13
N THR A 312 19.59 -1.46 11.30
CA THR A 312 19.88 -2.17 12.55
C THR A 312 18.58 -2.75 13.11
N ILE A 313 18.61 -4.04 13.46
CA ILE A 313 17.46 -4.76 13.98
C ILE A 313 17.79 -5.45 15.30
N GLU A 314 16.74 -5.68 16.09
CA GLU A 314 16.75 -6.48 17.30
C GLU A 314 16.01 -7.79 17.02
N VAL A 315 16.60 -8.92 17.45
CA VAL A 315 15.90 -10.21 17.50
C VAL A 315 15.41 -10.43 18.92
N LEU A 316 14.12 -10.71 19.07
CA LEU A 316 13.47 -10.95 20.35
C LEU A 316 12.92 -12.38 20.39
N VAL A 317 13.10 -13.04 21.53
CA VAL A 317 12.52 -14.36 21.85
C VAL A 317 11.64 -14.17 23.08
N ASP A 318 10.35 -14.43 22.96
CA ASP A 318 9.34 -14.16 23.99
C ASP A 318 9.49 -12.74 24.58
N ASP A 319 9.54 -11.74 23.70
CA ASP A 319 9.72 -10.30 23.98
C ASP A 319 11.04 -9.92 24.67
N LYS A 320 11.98 -10.85 24.84
CA LYS A 320 13.32 -10.57 25.36
C LYS A 320 14.31 -10.45 24.22
N LYS A 321 15.01 -9.33 24.15
CA LYS A 321 16.08 -9.14 23.17
C LYS A 321 17.21 -10.15 23.39
N VAL A 322 17.57 -10.86 22.32
CA VAL A 322 18.66 -11.85 22.32
C VAL A 322 19.84 -11.47 21.41
N ALA A 323 19.62 -10.56 20.46
CA ALA A 323 20.67 -10.09 19.55
C ALA A 323 20.35 -8.73 18.94
N ASP A 324 21.40 -7.99 18.60
CA ASP A 324 21.38 -6.83 17.71
C ASP A 324 22.12 -7.21 16.42
N LEU A 325 21.52 -6.94 15.26
CA LEU A 325 22.08 -7.29 13.95
C LEU A 325 22.03 -6.08 13.01
N VAL A 326 22.85 -6.12 11.97
CA VAL A 326 22.78 -5.19 10.85
C VAL A 326 22.33 -5.98 9.62
N ALA A 327 21.32 -5.50 8.91
CA ALA A 327 20.82 -6.10 7.69
C ALA A 327 21.73 -5.71 6.51
N ASN A 328 22.86 -6.40 6.35
CA ASN A 328 23.88 -6.12 5.34
C ASN A 328 24.37 -7.37 4.58
N ASP A 329 23.73 -8.53 4.77
CA ASP A 329 24.03 -9.72 3.97
C ASP A 329 23.44 -9.59 2.57
N LEU A 330 24.07 -10.19 1.57
CA LEU A 330 23.47 -10.29 0.23
C LEU A 330 22.24 -11.21 0.27
N CYS A 331 21.14 -10.79 -0.36
CA CYS A 331 19.95 -11.59 -0.60
C CYS A 331 19.77 -11.93 -2.09
N PRO A 332 20.46 -12.96 -2.64
CA PRO A 332 20.41 -13.28 -4.08
C PRO A 332 18.99 -13.52 -4.60
N GLY A 333 18.15 -14.20 -3.81
CA GLY A 333 16.75 -14.49 -4.18
C GLY A 333 15.87 -13.25 -4.38
N LEU A 334 16.29 -12.07 -3.89
CA LEU A 334 15.55 -10.82 -4.03
C LEU A 334 16.17 -9.86 -5.05
N LEU A 335 17.28 -10.20 -5.71
CA LEU A 335 17.91 -9.30 -6.70
C LEU A 335 16.98 -8.94 -7.85
N HIS A 336 16.05 -9.84 -8.22
CA HIS A 336 15.02 -9.59 -9.22
C HIS A 336 14.05 -8.44 -8.85
N LEU A 337 14.04 -8.01 -7.58
CA LEU A 337 13.27 -6.85 -7.12
C LEU A 337 14.02 -5.52 -7.28
N SER A 338 15.26 -5.55 -7.79
CA SER A 338 16.20 -4.42 -7.78
C SER A 338 16.17 -3.67 -6.43
N PRO A 339 16.40 -4.38 -5.30
CA PRO A 339 16.37 -3.76 -3.98
C PRO A 339 17.49 -2.73 -3.86
N PRO A 340 17.36 -1.76 -2.92
CA PRO A 340 18.46 -0.83 -2.64
C PRO A 340 19.69 -1.58 -2.13
N ARG A 341 20.80 -0.85 -1.97
CA ARG A 341 22.07 -1.37 -1.49
C ARG A 341 22.59 -2.56 -2.28
N ASN A 342 22.26 -2.63 -3.58
CA ASN A 342 22.61 -3.74 -4.49
C ASN A 342 22.22 -5.12 -3.92
N GLY A 343 21.16 -5.19 -3.11
CA GLY A 343 20.70 -6.43 -2.48
C GLY A 343 21.42 -6.85 -1.20
N TYR A 344 22.31 -6.02 -0.65
CA TYR A 344 22.89 -6.22 0.68
C TYR A 344 21.94 -5.75 1.78
N ILE A 345 20.84 -6.48 1.94
CA ILE A 345 19.68 -6.15 2.78
C ILE A 345 19.30 -7.27 3.75
N GLY A 346 20.04 -8.38 3.73
CA GLY A 346 19.75 -9.59 4.48
C GLY A 346 20.27 -9.55 5.92
N PHE A 347 19.63 -10.32 6.78
CA PHE A 347 20.13 -10.62 8.11
C PHE A 347 19.97 -12.11 8.41
N HIS A 348 20.89 -12.64 9.21
CA HIS A 348 20.82 -13.99 9.73
C HIS A 348 21.27 -14.03 11.19
N TYR A 349 20.65 -14.91 11.98
CA TYR A 349 21.09 -15.18 13.34
C TYR A 349 20.91 -16.65 13.70
N ARG A 350 21.92 -17.20 14.37
CA ARG A 350 21.92 -18.56 14.89
C ARG A 350 21.74 -18.50 16.40
N PHE A 351 20.67 -19.12 16.90
CA PHE A 351 20.42 -19.20 18.33
C PHE A 351 21.50 -20.05 19.01
N SER A 352 21.95 -19.61 20.19
CA SER A 352 22.96 -20.32 20.99
C SER A 352 22.49 -21.71 21.44
N LYS A 353 21.18 -21.86 21.63
CA LYS A 353 20.50 -23.14 21.91
C LYS A 353 19.28 -23.26 20.99
N PRO A 354 18.93 -24.48 20.54
CA PRO A 354 17.69 -24.68 19.80
C PRO A 354 16.47 -24.21 20.59
N LEU A 355 15.60 -23.44 19.97
CA LEU A 355 14.33 -22.99 20.51
C LEU A 355 13.30 -24.12 20.50
N GLY A 356 12.42 -24.12 21.50
CA GLY A 356 11.30 -25.07 21.61
C GLY A 356 10.16 -24.74 20.64
N ALA A 357 9.27 -25.71 20.40
CA ALA A 357 8.04 -25.49 19.63
C ALA A 357 7.15 -24.43 20.31
N GLY A 358 6.53 -23.57 19.51
CA GLY A 358 5.62 -22.51 20.00
C GLY A 358 6.32 -21.30 20.61
N VAL A 359 7.66 -21.30 20.69
CA VAL A 359 8.42 -20.10 21.10
C VAL A 359 8.19 -18.98 20.09
N ASN A 360 7.87 -17.79 20.58
CA ASN A 360 7.60 -16.64 19.74
C ASN A 360 8.90 -15.89 19.44
N VAL A 361 9.18 -15.67 18.16
CA VAL A 361 10.34 -14.89 17.71
C VAL A 361 9.87 -13.71 16.88
N SER A 362 10.32 -12.52 17.24
CA SER A 362 10.04 -11.29 16.51
C SER A 362 11.33 -10.56 16.12
N VAL A 363 11.22 -9.79 15.04
CA VAL A 363 12.29 -8.90 14.57
C VAL A 363 11.77 -7.48 14.57
N ARG A 364 12.52 -6.58 15.19
CA ARG A 364 12.15 -5.18 15.35
C ARG A 364 13.27 -4.26 14.87
N VAL A 365 12.93 -3.14 14.25
CA VAL A 365 13.90 -2.09 13.89
C VAL A 365 14.35 -1.38 15.17
N SER A 366 15.66 -1.31 15.42
CA SER A 366 16.20 -0.75 16.67
C SER A 366 15.84 0.73 16.86
N GLU A 367 15.80 1.50 15.76
CA GLU A 367 15.57 2.95 15.80
C GLU A 367 14.10 3.32 15.98
N THR A 368 13.19 2.59 15.33
CA THR A 368 11.78 3.00 15.22
C THR A 368 10.81 2.10 15.98
N GLU A 369 11.33 1.02 16.55
CA GLU A 369 10.55 -0.06 17.15
C GLU A 369 9.55 -0.73 16.21
N GLN A 370 9.67 -0.53 14.89
CA GLN A 370 8.83 -1.18 13.90
C GLN A 370 9.04 -2.70 13.91
N VAL A 371 7.97 -3.46 14.06
CA VAL A 371 8.02 -4.93 13.99
C VAL A 371 7.98 -5.38 12.52
N LEU A 372 9.07 -5.98 12.04
CA LEU A 372 9.19 -6.48 10.67
C LEU A 372 8.53 -7.85 10.50
N GLY A 373 8.38 -8.61 11.58
CA GLY A 373 7.70 -9.89 11.57
C GLY A 373 7.68 -10.53 12.94
N GLN A 374 6.73 -11.43 13.13
CA GLN A 374 6.59 -12.27 14.32
C GLN A 374 6.12 -13.65 13.87
N GLN A 375 6.83 -14.68 14.28
CA GLN A 375 6.55 -16.07 13.92
C GLN A 375 6.80 -16.99 15.12
N GLU A 376 6.00 -18.05 15.23
CA GLU A 376 6.26 -19.12 16.20
C GLU A 376 7.19 -20.17 15.59
N VAL A 377 8.08 -20.72 16.42
CA VAL A 377 8.95 -21.82 16.00
C VAL A 377 8.10 -23.07 15.76
N VAL A 378 8.02 -23.49 14.51
CA VAL A 378 7.46 -24.78 14.12
C VAL A 378 8.59 -25.81 14.17
N VAL A 379 8.44 -26.84 14.99
CA VAL A 379 9.33 -28.00 14.97
C VAL A 379 8.81 -28.93 13.89
N VAL A 380 9.56 -29.03 12.79
CA VAL A 380 9.32 -29.99 11.71
C VAL A 380 10.07 -31.27 12.01
#